data_AF-A0A5N4C4X6-F1
#
_entry.id   AF-A0A5N4C4X6-F1
#
_cell.length_a   1.000
_cell.length_b   1.000
_cell.length_c   1.000
_cell.angle_alpha   90.00
_cell.angle_beta   90.00
_cell.angle_gamma   90.00
#
_symmetry.space_group_name_H-M   'P 1'
#
loop_
_entity.id
_entity.type
_entity.pdbx_description
1 polymer ?
#
loop_
_entity_poly.entity_id
_entity_poly.type
_entity_poly.pdbx_seq_one_letter_code
_entity_poly.pdbx_strand_id
1 'polypeptide(L)'
;MEESLSQTQRLREQQVANSEDGYVRQVTHMNRLHRFLCFGSEGGIYYIKEQKLGLENAEALIRLTEDGRGCEVVQEVKSFSQEDRTAKQEPLLFALAICSQCPDRSTKQAAFRAVSEICRIPTHLFTFIQFKKERKESMKCGMWGRALRKGYSRLVQ
;
A
#
# COMPACT_ATOMS: atom_id res chain seq x y z
N MET A 1 -47.98 4.67 -1.62
CA MET A 1 -47.06 3.52 -1.52
C MET A 1 -45.67 4.07 -1.75
N GLU A 2 -44.87 4.19 -0.70
CA GLU A 2 -43.44 4.49 -0.86
C GLU A 2 -42.78 3.24 -1.45
N GLU A 3 -42.21 3.36 -2.65
CA GLU A 3 -41.35 2.33 -3.21
C GLU A 3 -40.13 2.18 -2.30
N SER A 4 -40.04 1.06 -1.57
CA SER A 4 -38.93 0.78 -0.68
C SER A 4 -37.69 0.49 -1.53
N LEU A 5 -36.78 1.47 -1.61
CA LEU A 5 -35.50 1.31 -2.31
C LEU A 5 -34.66 0.22 -1.63
N SER A 6 -34.40 -0.87 -2.36
CA SER A 6 -33.64 -2.02 -1.88
C SER A 6 -32.15 -1.92 -2.22
N GLN A 7 -31.29 -2.47 -1.37
CA GLN A 7 -29.84 -2.56 -1.63
C GLN A 7 -29.50 -3.45 -2.83
N THR A 8 -30.41 -4.34 -3.23
CA THR A 8 -30.29 -5.18 -4.45
C THR A 8 -30.52 -4.41 -5.74
N GLN A 9 -30.89 -3.13 -5.67
CA GLN A 9 -31.08 -2.26 -6.83
C GLN A 9 -29.98 -1.20 -6.89
N ARG A 10 -29.45 -0.96 -8.10
CA ARG A 10 -28.45 0.08 -8.34
C ARG A 10 -29.14 1.44 -8.33
N LEU A 11 -28.89 2.24 -7.29
CA LEU A 11 -29.42 3.60 -7.12
C LEU A 11 -28.69 4.64 -7.96
N ARG A 12 -27.38 4.46 -8.22
CA ARG A 12 -26.55 5.40 -8.99
C ARG A 12 -25.53 4.69 -9.87
N GLU A 13 -25.16 5.32 -10.97
CA GLU A 13 -24.15 4.80 -11.91
C GLU A 13 -22.78 4.56 -11.25
N GLN A 14 -22.45 5.27 -10.18
CA GLN A 14 -21.16 5.11 -9.48
C GLN A 14 -21.11 3.92 -8.50
N GLN A 15 -22.22 3.20 -8.32
CA GLN A 15 -22.23 2.02 -7.45
C GLN A 15 -21.71 0.78 -8.18
N VAL A 16 -21.05 -0.07 -7.41
CA VAL A 16 -20.53 -1.39 -7.80
C VAL A 16 -21.17 -2.46 -6.91
N ALA A 17 -21.31 -3.68 -7.44
CA ALA A 17 -21.78 -4.81 -6.64
C ALA A 17 -20.72 -5.19 -5.60
N ASN A 18 -21.17 -5.48 -4.37
CA ASN A 18 -20.34 -6.07 -3.31
C ASN A 18 -20.33 -7.62 -3.44
N SER A 19 -19.71 -8.30 -2.49
CA SER A 19 -19.59 -9.77 -2.49
C SER A 19 -20.92 -10.53 -2.33
N GLU A 20 -21.99 -9.84 -1.91
CA GLU A 20 -23.33 -10.39 -1.64
C GLU A 20 -24.39 -9.76 -2.55
N ASP A 21 -23.98 -9.35 -3.76
CA ASP A 21 -24.84 -8.78 -4.82
C ASP A 21 -25.62 -7.50 -4.45
N GLY A 22 -25.24 -6.82 -3.37
CA GLY A 22 -25.73 -5.49 -2.99
C GLY A 22 -24.92 -4.35 -3.62
N TYR A 23 -25.55 -3.24 -3.96
CA TYR A 23 -24.87 -2.10 -4.61
C TYR A 23 -24.27 -1.10 -3.60
N VAL A 24 -22.96 -0.91 -3.64
CA VAL A 24 -22.20 -0.01 -2.76
C VAL A 24 -21.33 0.97 -3.54
N ARG A 25 -20.85 2.04 -2.91
CA ARG A 25 -19.88 2.94 -3.55
C ARG A 25 -18.48 2.35 -3.49
N GLN A 26 -17.74 2.47 -4.60
CA GLN A 26 -16.34 2.08 -4.61
C GLN A 26 -15.52 3.03 -3.72
N VAL A 27 -14.67 2.44 -2.88
CA VAL A 27 -13.77 3.19 -2.01
C VAL A 27 -12.61 3.75 -2.84
N THR A 28 -12.27 5.01 -2.63
CA THR A 28 -11.12 5.65 -3.30
C THR A 28 -9.82 4.91 -2.99
N HIS A 29 -8.86 4.94 -3.91
CA HIS A 29 -7.56 4.27 -3.70
C HIS A 29 -6.83 4.72 -2.41
N MET A 30 -6.89 6.00 -2.03
CA MET A 30 -6.29 6.48 -0.76
C MET A 30 -6.96 5.90 0.48
N ASN A 31 -8.29 5.91 0.55
CA ASN A 31 -8.99 5.26 1.66
C ASN A 31 -8.71 3.75 1.72
N ARG A 32 -8.50 3.11 0.56
CA ARG A 32 -8.08 1.71 0.51
C ARG A 32 -6.66 1.52 1.05
N LEU A 33 -5.74 2.42 0.72
CA LEU A 33 -4.41 2.47 1.32
C LEU A 33 -4.50 2.58 2.84
N HIS A 34 -5.26 3.53 3.38
CA HIS A 34 -5.39 3.68 4.84
C HIS A 34 -5.92 2.40 5.51
N ARG A 35 -6.90 1.73 4.90
CA ARG A 35 -7.39 0.43 5.40
C ARG A 35 -6.29 -0.63 5.37
N PHE A 36 -5.52 -0.70 4.29
CA PHE A 36 -4.40 -1.62 4.20
C PHE A 36 -3.32 -1.32 5.25
N LEU A 37 -3.01 -0.05 5.51
CA LEU A 37 -2.04 0.32 6.55
C LEU A 37 -2.53 -0.05 7.96
N CYS A 38 -3.83 0.08 8.24
CA CYS A 38 -4.40 -0.30 9.54
C CYS A 38 -4.50 -1.81 9.73
N PHE A 39 -5.06 -2.51 8.74
CA PHE A 39 -5.52 -3.91 8.89
C PHE A 39 -4.64 -4.94 8.17
N GLY A 40 -3.76 -4.50 7.28
CA GLY A 40 -3.00 -5.39 6.42
C GLY A 40 -3.89 -6.20 5.46
N SER A 41 -3.40 -7.38 5.09
CA SER A 41 -4.13 -8.35 4.25
C SER A 41 -4.11 -9.78 4.81
N GLU A 42 -3.46 -9.99 5.96
CA GLU A 42 -3.24 -11.30 6.57
C GLU A 42 -4.56 -11.93 7.04
N GLY A 43 -4.78 -13.21 6.73
CA GLY A 43 -6.04 -13.91 7.03
C GLY A 43 -7.19 -13.60 6.08
N GLY A 44 -7.03 -12.62 5.18
CA GLY A 44 -8.12 -12.15 4.33
C GLY A 44 -9.24 -11.47 5.12
N ILE A 45 -10.39 -11.28 4.49
CA ILE A 45 -11.65 -10.96 5.20
C ILE A 45 -12.65 -12.09 4.96
N TYR A 46 -13.74 -12.14 5.72
CA TYR A 46 -14.74 -13.22 5.71
C TYR A 46 -15.11 -13.73 4.29
N TYR A 47 -15.12 -12.84 3.29
CA TYR A 47 -15.44 -13.16 1.88
C TYR A 47 -14.25 -13.15 0.90
N ILE A 48 -13.05 -12.71 1.30
CA ILE A 48 -11.90 -12.52 0.39
C ILE A 48 -10.64 -13.16 0.98
N LYS A 49 -10.03 -14.08 0.23
CA LYS A 49 -8.76 -14.72 0.61
C LYS A 49 -7.60 -13.72 0.67
N GLU A 50 -6.66 -13.97 1.58
CA GLU A 50 -5.45 -13.17 1.83
C GLU A 50 -4.66 -12.79 0.55
N GLN A 51 -4.37 -13.76 -0.32
CA GLN A 51 -3.62 -13.50 -1.55
C GLN A 51 -4.35 -12.50 -2.48
N LYS A 52 -5.67 -12.65 -2.63
CA LYS A 52 -6.49 -11.74 -3.44
C LYS A 52 -6.53 -10.34 -2.83
N LEU A 53 -6.68 -10.26 -1.51
CA LEU A 53 -6.70 -8.98 -0.80
C LEU A 53 -5.35 -8.24 -0.90
N GLY A 54 -4.23 -8.97 -0.81
CA GLY A 54 -2.88 -8.42 -1.01
C GLY A 54 -2.67 -7.89 -2.44
N LEU A 55 -3.15 -8.62 -3.45
CA LEU A 55 -3.10 -8.17 -4.85
C LEU A 55 -3.91 -6.89 -5.07
N GLU A 56 -5.16 -6.85 -4.60
CA GLU A 56 -6.04 -5.69 -4.80
C GLU A 56 -5.52 -4.43 -4.08
N ASN A 57 -4.87 -4.59 -2.92
CA ASN A 57 -4.24 -3.47 -2.22
C ASN A 57 -2.96 -3.01 -2.94
N ALA A 58 -2.18 -3.93 -3.50
CA ALA A 58 -1.02 -3.59 -4.33
C ALA A 58 -1.43 -2.86 -5.61
N GLU A 59 -2.49 -3.29 -6.28
CA GLU A 59 -3.04 -2.62 -7.46
C GLU A 59 -3.47 -1.18 -7.14
N ALA A 60 -4.16 -0.96 -6.02
CA ALA A 60 -4.55 0.38 -5.59
C ALA A 60 -3.34 1.29 -5.34
N LEU A 61 -2.27 0.75 -4.76
CA LEU A 61 -0.99 1.46 -4.59
C LEU A 61 -0.34 1.81 -5.93
N ILE A 62 -0.32 0.87 -6.88
CA ILE A 62 0.21 1.09 -8.22
C ILE A 62 -0.60 2.19 -8.93
N ARG A 63 -1.94 2.12 -8.87
CA ARG A 63 -2.82 3.17 -9.42
C ARG A 63 -2.52 4.55 -8.86
N LEU A 64 -2.35 4.67 -7.54
CA LEU A 64 -1.96 5.95 -6.92
C LEU A 64 -0.62 6.47 -7.45
N THR A 65 0.34 5.57 -7.71
CA THR A 65 1.62 5.99 -8.29
C THR A 65 1.51 6.38 -9.76
N GLU A 66 0.67 5.69 -10.54
CA GLU A 66 0.37 6.01 -11.94
C GLU A 66 -0.34 7.37 -12.06
N ASP A 67 -1.23 7.68 -11.12
CA ASP A 67 -1.95 8.96 -11.02
C ASP A 67 -1.04 10.12 -10.55
N GLY A 68 0.27 9.90 -10.39
CA GLY A 68 1.22 10.93 -9.95
C GLY A 68 1.17 11.25 -8.46
N ARG A 69 0.44 10.45 -7.67
CA ARG A 69 0.24 10.67 -6.21
C ARG A 69 1.22 9.87 -5.35
N GLY A 70 2.28 9.32 -5.94
CA GLY A 70 3.23 8.47 -5.21
C GLY A 70 3.95 9.17 -4.05
N CYS A 71 4.24 10.48 -4.16
CA CYS A 71 4.79 11.25 -3.04
C CYS A 71 3.80 11.41 -1.88
N GLU A 72 2.52 11.57 -2.17
CA GLU A 72 1.45 11.63 -1.16
C GLU A 72 1.34 10.29 -0.42
N VAL A 73 1.41 9.17 -1.14
CA VAL A 73 1.44 7.82 -0.55
C VAL A 73 2.62 7.67 0.42
N VAL A 74 3.83 8.08 0.02
CA VAL A 74 5.00 7.99 0.91
C VAL A 74 4.81 8.84 2.16
N GLN A 75 4.18 10.01 2.04
CA GLN A 75 3.92 10.88 3.17
C GLN A 75 2.90 10.26 4.13
N GLU A 76 1.81 9.67 3.63
CA GLU A 76 0.84 8.95 4.47
C GLU A 76 1.49 7.76 5.18
N VAL A 77 2.28 6.96 4.48
CA VAL A 77 3.01 5.83 5.09
C VAL A 77 3.94 6.32 6.21
N LYS A 78 4.62 7.46 6.00
CA LYS A 78 5.47 8.07 7.02
C LYS A 78 4.65 8.55 8.22
N SER A 79 3.54 9.25 8.01
CA SER A 79 2.66 9.72 9.08
C SER A 79 2.12 8.56 9.91
N PHE A 80 1.62 7.49 9.27
CA PHE A 80 1.14 6.30 9.97
C PHE A 80 2.23 5.61 10.79
N SER A 81 3.47 5.59 10.27
CA SER A 81 4.61 5.07 11.02
C SER A 81 4.93 5.96 12.23
N GLN A 82 5.02 7.27 12.08
CA GLN A 82 5.38 8.21 13.15
C GLN A 82 4.33 8.33 14.25
N GLU A 83 3.05 8.23 13.89
CA GLU A 83 1.91 8.30 14.81
C GLU A 83 1.55 6.93 15.41
N ASP A 84 2.29 5.87 15.06
CA ASP A 84 2.05 4.47 15.47
C ASP A 84 0.57 4.04 15.29
N ARG A 85 -0.05 4.45 14.16
CA ARG A 85 -1.47 4.21 13.82
C ARG A 85 -1.76 2.84 13.21
N THR A 86 -0.76 1.99 13.17
CA THR A 86 -0.79 0.71 12.46
C THR A 86 -0.48 -0.42 13.44
N ALA A 87 -1.27 -1.48 13.41
CA ALA A 87 -1.10 -2.62 14.33
C ALA A 87 0.12 -3.49 14.02
N LYS A 88 0.54 -3.56 12.75
CA LYS A 88 1.62 -4.41 12.22
C LYS A 88 2.48 -3.64 11.24
N GLN A 89 3.81 -3.73 11.29
CA GLN A 89 4.68 -2.88 10.46
C GLN A 89 4.72 -3.32 8.98
N GLU A 90 4.37 -4.56 8.69
CA GLU A 90 4.45 -5.20 7.39
C GLU A 90 3.72 -4.42 6.27
N PRO A 91 2.49 -3.91 6.44
CA PRO A 91 1.80 -3.12 5.42
C PRO A 91 2.52 -1.80 5.09
N LEU A 92 3.12 -1.13 6.09
CA LEU A 92 3.90 0.10 5.89
C LEU A 92 5.15 -0.20 5.05
N LEU A 93 5.87 -1.26 5.42
CA LEU A 93 7.10 -1.68 4.74
C LEU A 93 6.82 -2.17 3.31
N PHE A 94 5.69 -2.84 3.10
CA PHE A 94 5.22 -3.26 1.78
C PHE A 94 4.87 -2.06 0.88
N ALA A 95 4.11 -1.10 1.39
CA ALA A 95 3.78 0.12 0.66
C ALA A 95 5.05 0.91 0.29
N LEU A 96 5.97 1.06 1.25
CA LEU A 96 7.27 1.70 1.03
C LEU A 96 8.10 0.96 -0.02
N ALA A 97 8.08 -0.39 -0.01
CA ALA A 97 8.77 -1.21 -1.01
C ALA A 97 8.23 -0.97 -2.42
N ILE A 98 6.92 -0.83 -2.60
CA ILE A 98 6.30 -0.48 -3.89
C ILE A 98 6.74 0.93 -4.34
N CYS A 99 6.60 1.94 -3.48
CA CYS A 99 7.01 3.32 -3.81
C CYS A 99 8.49 3.41 -4.17
N SER A 100 9.36 2.66 -3.50
CA SER A 100 10.81 2.64 -3.77
C SER A 100 11.20 1.99 -5.11
N GLN A 101 10.27 1.27 -5.75
CA GLN A 101 10.44 0.60 -7.04
C GLN A 101 9.64 1.28 -8.17
N CYS A 102 8.84 2.28 -7.84
CA CYS A 102 8.07 3.09 -8.80
C CYS A 102 8.98 3.69 -9.90
N PRO A 103 8.54 3.75 -11.17
CA PRO A 103 9.28 4.42 -12.24
C PRO A 103 9.49 5.92 -11.96
N ASP A 104 8.54 6.57 -11.29
CA ASP A 104 8.66 7.98 -10.92
C ASP A 104 9.83 8.24 -9.97
N ARG A 105 10.72 9.14 -10.39
CA ARG A 105 11.93 9.50 -9.64
C ARG A 105 11.60 10.22 -8.35
N SER A 106 10.56 11.05 -8.33
CA SER A 106 10.21 11.85 -7.16
C SER A 106 9.73 10.96 -6.02
N THR A 107 8.80 10.06 -6.31
CA THR A 107 8.28 9.02 -5.42
C THR A 107 9.38 8.10 -4.93
N LYS A 108 10.24 7.61 -5.84
CA LYS A 108 11.37 6.75 -5.48
C LYS A 108 12.32 7.45 -4.50
N GLN A 109 12.64 8.72 -4.74
CA GLN A 109 13.52 9.48 -3.87
C GLN A 109 12.87 9.75 -2.50
N ALA A 110 11.59 10.09 -2.47
CA ALA A 110 10.82 10.28 -1.24
C ALA A 110 10.82 8.98 -0.42
N ALA A 111 10.53 7.83 -1.04
CA ALA A 111 10.53 6.53 -0.38
C ALA A 111 11.90 6.21 0.25
N PHE A 112 13.00 6.38 -0.49
CA PHE A 112 14.34 6.12 0.05
C PHE A 112 14.75 7.08 1.18
N ARG A 113 14.22 8.32 1.21
CA ARG A 113 14.43 9.24 2.33
C ARG A 113 13.66 8.77 3.57
N ALA A 114 12.45 8.27 3.40
CA ALA A 114 11.61 7.78 4.49
C ALA A 114 12.11 6.45 5.10
N VAL A 115 12.96 5.68 4.41
CA VAL A 115 13.51 4.41 4.93
C VAL A 115 14.15 4.56 6.31
N SER A 116 14.97 5.59 6.54
CA SER A 116 15.61 5.78 7.85
C SER A 116 14.65 6.19 8.96
N GLU A 117 13.47 6.70 8.60
CA GLU A 117 12.46 7.17 9.55
C GLU A 117 11.47 6.06 9.91
N ILE A 118 11.17 5.17 8.95
CA ILE A 118 10.22 4.06 9.08
C ILE A 118 10.93 2.79 9.59
N CYS A 119 12.11 2.48 9.07
CA CYS A 119 12.87 1.28 9.46
C CYS A 119 13.72 1.53 10.72
N ARG A 120 13.06 1.62 11.88
CA ARG A 120 13.68 1.92 13.19
C ARG A 120 14.57 0.81 13.75
N ILE A 121 14.34 -0.45 13.35
CA ILE A 121 15.09 -1.62 13.84
C ILE A 121 15.49 -2.55 12.68
N PRO A 122 16.47 -3.46 12.87
CA PRO A 122 16.93 -4.36 11.81
C PRO A 122 15.82 -5.18 11.15
N THR A 123 14.84 -5.65 11.93
CA THR A 123 13.70 -6.43 11.41
C THR A 123 12.93 -5.66 10.34
N HIS A 124 12.67 -4.35 10.55
CA HIS A 124 11.96 -3.53 9.57
C HIS A 124 12.74 -3.44 8.26
N LEU A 125 14.06 -3.26 8.36
CA LEU A 125 14.94 -3.16 7.20
C LEU A 125 14.98 -4.46 6.41
N PHE A 126 15.11 -5.61 7.09
CA PHE A 126 15.12 -6.91 6.43
C PHE A 126 13.78 -7.23 5.78
N THR A 127 12.66 -6.95 6.45
CA THR A 127 11.31 -7.11 5.89
C THR A 127 11.10 -6.22 4.66
N PHE A 128 11.53 -4.96 4.70
CA PHE A 128 11.49 -4.07 3.53
C PHE A 128 12.33 -4.60 2.35
N ILE A 129 13.54 -5.10 2.61
CA ILE A 129 14.39 -5.69 1.56
C ILE A 129 13.75 -6.94 0.98
N GLN A 130 13.13 -7.78 1.82
CA GLN A 130 12.42 -8.97 1.39
C GLN A 130 11.24 -8.63 0.47
N PHE A 131 10.39 -7.66 0.84
CA PHE A 131 9.30 -7.20 -0.04
C PHE A 131 9.82 -6.61 -1.37
N LYS A 132 10.95 -5.90 -1.34
CA LYS A 132 11.58 -5.45 -2.59
C LYS A 132 12.06 -6.61 -3.46
N LYS A 133 12.61 -7.67 -2.86
CA LYS A 133 13.08 -8.86 -3.57
C LYS A 133 11.92 -9.60 -4.24
N GLU A 134 10.83 -9.83 -3.52
CA GLU A 134 9.65 -10.53 -4.03
C GLU A 134 8.99 -9.82 -5.21
N ARG A 135 9.04 -8.48 -5.24
CA ARG A 135 8.48 -7.67 -6.34
C ARG A 135 9.43 -7.49 -7.52
N LYS A 136 10.71 -7.87 -7.40
CA LYS A 136 11.74 -7.62 -8.41
C LYS A 136 11.39 -8.21 -9.77
N GLU A 137 10.84 -9.43 -9.79
CA GLU A 137 10.43 -10.13 -11.01
C GLU A 137 9.28 -9.41 -11.73
N SER A 138 8.37 -8.81 -10.95
CA SER A 138 7.22 -8.06 -11.47
C SER A 138 7.58 -6.63 -11.92
N MET A 139 8.51 -5.95 -11.24
CA MET A 139 8.81 -4.52 -11.47
C MET A 139 10.08 -4.24 -12.31
N LYS A 140 10.78 -5.28 -12.81
CA LYS A 140 11.99 -5.17 -13.66
C LYS A 140 13.01 -4.12 -13.19
N CYS A 141 13.30 -4.05 -11.89
CA CYS A 141 14.21 -3.07 -11.31
C CYS A 141 15.39 -3.71 -10.54
N GLY A 142 16.53 -3.01 -10.48
CA GLY A 142 17.73 -3.49 -9.78
C GLY A 142 17.61 -3.39 -8.24
N MET A 143 17.95 -4.46 -7.54
CA MET A 143 17.79 -4.59 -6.07
C MET A 143 18.79 -3.75 -5.27
N TRP A 144 20.06 -3.71 -5.70
CA TRP A 144 21.17 -3.07 -4.98
C TRP A 144 21.68 -1.81 -5.71
N GLY A 145 20.80 -0.83 -5.91
CA GLY A 145 21.20 0.48 -6.43
C GLY A 145 21.97 1.30 -5.40
N ARG A 146 22.64 2.37 -5.85
CA ARG A 146 23.37 3.33 -4.98
C ARG A 146 22.47 3.90 -3.86
N ALA A 147 21.18 4.09 -4.14
CA ALA A 147 20.20 4.60 -3.18
C ALA A 147 19.96 3.65 -2.00
N LEU A 148 19.83 2.34 -2.24
CA LEU A 148 19.62 1.35 -1.18
C LEU A 148 20.86 1.23 -0.28
N ARG A 149 22.06 1.17 -0.88
CA ARG A 149 23.33 1.15 -0.13
C ARG A 149 23.48 2.38 0.77
N LYS A 150 23.15 3.57 0.26
CA LYS A 150 23.20 4.81 1.04
C LYS A 150 22.18 4.82 2.19
N GLY A 151 20.99 4.26 1.98
CA GLY A 151 19.99 4.10 3.04
C GLY A 151 20.47 3.17 4.15
N TYR A 152 21.05 2.03 3.77
CA TYR A 152 21.65 1.07 4.72
C TYR A 152 22.76 1.70 5.55
N SER A 153 23.73 2.39 4.94
CA SER A 153 24.84 3.02 5.66
C SER A 153 24.39 4.06 6.70
N ARG A 154 23.21 4.68 6.55
CA ARG A 154 22.66 5.64 7.51
C ARG A 154 22.01 4.99 8.73
N LEU A 155 21.62 3.72 8.64
CA LEU A 155 20.98 2.98 9.72
C LEU A 155 21.98 2.24 10.61
N VAL A 156 23.22 2.08 10.15
CA VAL A 156 24.27 1.28 10.82
C VAL A 156 25.38 2.15 11.42
N GLN A 157 25.26 3.49 11.33
CA GLN A 157 26.13 4.46 12.01
C GLN A 157 25.47 4.94 13.28
#